data_AF-A0A3N1QEQ2-F1
#
_entry.id   AF-A0A3N1QEQ2-F1
#
_cell.length_a   1.000
_cell.length_b   1.000
_cell.length_c   1.000
_cell.angle_alpha   90.00
_cell.angle_beta   90.00
_cell.angle_gamma   90.00
#
_symmetry.space_group_name_H-M   'P 1'
#
loop_
_entity.id
_entity.type
_entity.pdbx_description
1 polymer ?
#
loop_
_entity_poly.entity_id
_entity_poly.type
_entity_poly.pdbx_seq_one_letter_code
_entity_poly.pdbx_strand_id
1 'polypeptide(L)'
;MKMLTLTEEEMIENLHLATEEVLLQCMVLNRRGIVQAHLNIHGHTQSTDIRIMPANTEWRDEIELPDKLAEIDIRLTFYDGLNKNEMNDEYLARMASLEQFIRYLDHLIALNKPIEVELKETAA
;
A
#
# COMPACT_ATOMS: atom_id res chain seq x y z
N MET A 1 29.84 -10.56 -16.39
CA MET A 1 29.17 -9.35 -15.90
C MET A 1 29.33 -9.29 -14.40
N LYS A 2 29.92 -8.23 -13.84
CA LYS A 2 29.78 -7.96 -12.39
C LYS A 2 28.30 -7.61 -12.18
N MET A 3 27.57 -8.41 -11.41
CA MET A 3 26.28 -8.00 -10.89
C MET A 3 26.53 -6.78 -10.01
N LEU A 4 26.16 -5.59 -10.50
CA LEU A 4 26.07 -4.40 -9.67
C LEU A 4 24.95 -4.69 -8.68
N THR A 5 25.34 -5.03 -7.45
CA THR A 5 24.41 -5.24 -6.34
C THR A 5 24.25 -3.91 -5.64
N LEU A 6 23.01 -3.45 -5.51
CA LEU A 6 22.64 -2.21 -4.83
C LEU A 6 23.27 -2.14 -3.42
N THR A 7 23.54 -0.93 -2.96
CA THR A 7 23.83 -0.65 -1.55
C THR A 7 22.54 -0.68 -0.73
N GLU A 8 22.67 -0.74 0.60
CA GLU A 8 21.52 -0.62 1.50
C GLU A 8 20.76 0.69 1.29
N GLU A 9 21.50 1.81 1.20
CA GLU A 9 20.93 3.14 1.01
C GLU A 9 20.14 3.21 -0.30
N GLU A 10 20.68 2.66 -1.39
CA GLU A 10 19.99 2.60 -2.69
C GLU A 10 18.71 1.73 -2.62
N MET A 11 18.74 0.62 -1.88
CA MET A 11 17.55 -0.22 -1.67
C MET A 11 16.47 0.51 -0.85
N ILE A 12 16.87 1.20 0.21
CA ILE A 12 15.97 2.00 1.06
C ILE A 12 15.37 3.14 0.25
N GLU A 13 16.17 3.88 -0.51
CA GLU A 13 15.69 4.98 -1.37
C GLU A 13 14.68 4.49 -2.40
N ASN A 14 14.93 3.35 -3.05
CA ASN A 14 13.98 2.75 -3.98
C ASN A 14 12.64 2.38 -3.31
N LEU A 15 12.67 1.82 -2.10
CA LEU A 15 11.46 1.52 -1.34
C LEU A 15 10.67 2.79 -0.99
N HIS A 16 11.37 3.87 -0.64
CA HIS A 16 10.74 5.18 -0.40
C HIS A 16 10.07 5.72 -1.66
N LEU A 17 10.76 5.75 -2.80
CA LEU A 17 10.22 6.26 -4.07
C LEU A 17 8.99 5.46 -4.52
N ALA A 18 9.03 4.13 -4.43
CA ALA A 18 7.90 3.30 -4.78
C ALA A 18 6.71 3.50 -3.82
N THR A 19 6.98 3.73 -2.54
CA THR A 19 5.93 4.03 -1.56
C THR A 19 5.31 5.41 -1.80
N GLU A 20 6.10 6.41 -2.19
CA GLU A 20 5.60 7.74 -2.58
C GLU A 20 4.63 7.64 -3.76
N GLU A 21 4.95 6.85 -4.78
CA GLU A 21 4.04 6.60 -5.91
C GLU A 21 2.70 6.01 -5.43
N VAL A 22 2.73 5.01 -4.55
CA VAL A 22 1.50 4.44 -3.97
C VAL A 22 0.68 5.51 -3.23
N LEU A 23 1.32 6.38 -2.44
CA LEU A 23 0.65 7.47 -1.73
C LEU A 23 -0.03 8.45 -2.69
N LEU A 24 0.67 8.85 -3.76
CA LEU A 24 0.14 9.75 -4.78
C LEU A 24 -1.05 9.13 -5.52
N GLN A 25 -0.97 7.85 -5.88
CA GLN A 25 -2.08 7.13 -6.52
C GLN A 25 -3.29 6.99 -5.59
N CYS A 26 -3.07 6.72 -4.30
CA CYS A 26 -4.13 6.70 -3.30
C CYS A 26 -4.85 8.06 -3.19
N MET A 27 -4.11 9.17 -3.24
CA MET A 27 -4.71 10.50 -3.27
C MET A 27 -5.58 10.73 -4.52
N VAL A 28 -5.15 10.24 -5.69
CA VAL A 28 -5.93 10.32 -6.93
C VAL A 28 -7.24 9.54 -6.80
N LEU A 29 -7.19 8.32 -6.25
CA LEU A 29 -8.36 7.48 -6.04
C LEU A 29 -9.39 8.13 -5.10
N ASN A 30 -8.93 8.64 -3.95
CA ASN A 30 -9.76 9.38 -3.01
C ASN A 30 -10.39 10.62 -3.65
N ARG A 31 -9.58 11.44 -4.35
CA ARG A 31 -10.06 12.66 -5.01
C ARG A 31 -11.16 12.39 -6.03
N ARG A 32 -11.10 11.24 -6.71
CA ARG A 32 -12.09 10.84 -7.72
C ARG A 32 -13.28 10.09 -7.14
N GLY A 33 -13.29 9.79 -5.83
CA GLY A 33 -14.33 8.99 -5.20
C GLY A 33 -14.41 7.56 -5.73
N ILE A 34 -13.28 7.00 -6.19
CA ILE A 34 -13.24 5.63 -6.72
C ILE A 34 -13.30 4.61 -5.57
N VAL A 35 -12.56 4.88 -4.51
CA VAL A 35 -12.43 4.09 -3.27
C VAL A 35 -12.10 5.04 -2.12
N GLN A 36 -12.14 4.55 -0.88
CA GLN A 36 -11.56 5.22 0.28
C GLN A 36 -10.19 4.60 0.60
N ALA A 37 -9.11 5.30 0.25
CA ALA A 37 -7.75 4.91 0.59
C ALA A 37 -7.33 5.55 1.93
N HIS A 38 -7.08 4.73 2.94
CA HIS A 38 -6.55 5.12 4.23
C HIS A 38 -5.03 4.94 4.25
N LEU A 39 -4.33 5.97 4.73
CA LEU A 39 -2.87 6.08 4.70
C LEU A 39 -2.36 6.28 6.13
N ASN A 40 -1.66 5.29 6.68
CA ASN A 40 -1.05 5.34 8.00
C ASN A 40 0.47 5.35 7.86
N ILE A 41 1.10 6.47 8.25
CA ILE A 41 2.56 6.62 8.22
C ILE A 41 3.08 6.52 9.65
N HIS A 42 4.00 5.59 9.93
CA HIS A 42 4.48 5.30 11.28
C HIS A 42 5.98 5.57 11.45
N GLY A 43 6.37 5.83 12.72
CA GLY A 43 7.76 5.69 13.19
C GLY A 43 8.79 6.57 12.47
N HIS A 44 8.48 7.83 12.16
CA HIS A 44 9.36 8.72 11.38
C HIS A 44 9.67 8.16 9.97
N THR A 45 8.63 7.78 9.21
CA THR A 45 8.73 7.22 7.83
C THR A 45 9.42 5.87 7.71
N GLN A 46 9.51 5.09 8.80
CA GLN A 46 10.10 3.75 8.77
C GLN A 46 9.14 2.68 8.25
N SER A 47 7.83 2.91 8.35
CA SER A 47 6.84 2.03 7.75
C SER A 47 5.60 2.79 7.33
N THR A 48 4.84 2.17 6.43
CA THR A 48 3.60 2.70 5.89
C THR A 48 2.60 1.55 5.73
N ASP A 49 1.42 1.72 6.30
CA ASP A 49 0.27 0.84 6.16
C ASP A 49 -0.79 1.57 5.32
N ILE A 50 -1.25 0.91 4.26
CA ILE A 50 -2.23 1.47 3.34
C ILE A 50 -3.35 0.47 3.18
N ARG A 51 -4.58 0.94 3.35
CA ARG A 51 -5.79 0.15 3.18
C ARG A 51 -6.72 0.81 2.18
N ILE A 52 -7.20 0.03 1.23
CA ILE A 52 -8.18 0.45 0.23
C ILE A 52 -9.54 -0.13 0.62
N MET A 53 -10.51 0.74 0.89
CA MET A 53 -11.87 0.39 1.25
C MET A 53 -12.84 0.78 0.12
N PRO A 54 -14.03 0.15 0.02
CA PRO A 54 -15.08 0.61 -0.88
C PRO A 54 -15.42 2.09 -0.68
N ALA A 55 -15.83 2.79 -1.75
CA ALA A 55 -16.14 4.22 -1.75
C ALA A 55 -17.25 4.60 -0.76
N ASN A 56 -18.22 3.71 -0.57
CA ASN A 56 -19.35 3.86 0.33
C ASN A 56 -19.12 3.30 1.74
N THR A 57 -17.86 3.08 2.14
CA THR A 57 -17.54 2.66 3.50
C THR A 57 -17.94 3.76 4.49
N GLU A 58 -18.78 3.41 5.47
CA GLU A 58 -19.21 4.31 6.53
C GLU A 58 -18.89 3.70 7.89
N TRP A 59 -18.19 4.46 8.73
CA TRP A 59 -17.97 4.08 10.12
C TRP A 59 -19.18 4.50 10.95
N ARG A 60 -20.10 3.57 11.19
CA ARG A 60 -21.24 3.74 12.10
C ARG A 60 -21.41 2.49 12.94
N ASP A 61 -21.81 2.65 14.20
CA ASP A 61 -21.99 1.54 15.16
C ASP A 61 -23.01 0.47 14.68
N GLU A 62 -23.93 0.86 13.78
CA GLU A 62 -25.02 0.03 13.27
C GLU A 62 -24.72 -0.65 11.93
N ILE A 63 -23.55 -0.43 11.34
CA ILE A 63 -23.15 -0.96 10.03
C ILE A 63 -21.91 -1.84 10.19
N GLU A 64 -22.00 -3.08 9.70
CA GLU A 64 -20.84 -3.94 9.57
C GLU A 64 -19.86 -3.32 8.57
N LEU A 65 -18.62 -3.11 9.00
CA LEU A 65 -17.57 -2.58 8.14
C LEU A 65 -17.32 -3.55 6.99
N PRO A 66 -17.38 -3.09 5.73
CA PRO A 66 -17.09 -3.96 4.61
C PRO A 66 -15.64 -4.42 4.62
N ASP A 67 -15.38 -5.56 3.99
CA ASP A 67 -14.02 -6.03 3.75
C ASP A 67 -13.23 -5.00 2.93
N LYS A 68 -11.96 -4.84 3.28
CA LYS A 68 -11.00 -4.07 2.50
C LYS A 68 -10.80 -4.71 1.13
N LEU A 69 -10.66 -3.88 0.11
CA LEU A 69 -10.38 -4.31 -1.26
C LEU A 69 -8.92 -4.74 -1.43
N ALA A 70 -8.00 -4.03 -0.75
CA ALA A 70 -6.59 -4.35 -0.72
C ALA A 70 -5.92 -3.71 0.51
N GLU A 71 -4.81 -4.28 0.96
CA GLU A 71 -3.92 -3.64 1.92
C GLU A 71 -2.46 -3.93 1.60
N ILE A 72 -1.58 -3.04 2.04
CA ILE A 72 -0.14 -3.26 2.02
C ILE A 72 0.48 -2.61 3.27
N ASP A 73 1.35 -3.37 3.95
CA ASP A 73 2.21 -2.90 5.03
C ASP A 73 3.65 -3.02 4.57
N ILE A 74 4.37 -1.91 4.58
CA ILE A 74 5.73 -1.82 4.09
C ILE A 74 6.61 -1.24 5.18
N ARG A 75 7.66 -1.99 5.51
CA ARG A 75 8.81 -1.44 6.21
C ARG A 75 9.85 -0.93 5.21
N LEU A 76 10.26 0.32 5.41
CA LEU A 76 11.17 1.08 4.54
C LEU A 76 12.64 0.97 5.00
N THR A 77 12.89 0.23 6.08
CA THR A 77 14.23 -0.07 6.60
C THR A 77 14.48 -1.58 6.69
N PHE A 78 15.74 -1.97 6.84
CA PHE A 78 16.12 -3.36 7.11
C PHE A 78 16.31 -3.59 8.61
N TYR A 79 16.19 -4.85 9.04
CA TYR A 79 16.52 -5.22 10.41
C TYR A 79 18.04 -5.22 10.63
N ASP A 80 18.47 -4.78 11.80
CA ASP A 80 19.88 -4.89 12.20
C ASP A 80 20.32 -6.36 12.15
N GLY A 81 21.47 -6.61 11.53
CA GLY A 81 22.10 -7.94 11.52
C GLY A 81 21.79 -8.82 10.31
N LEU A 82 21.00 -8.35 9.35
CA LEU A 82 20.84 -9.05 8.07
C LEU A 82 22.15 -9.02 7.27
N ASN A 83 22.46 -10.14 6.61
CA ASN A 83 23.55 -10.16 5.65
C ASN A 83 23.08 -9.63 4.28
N LYS A 84 24.03 -9.31 3.39
CA LYS A 84 23.72 -8.69 2.08
C LYS A 84 22.74 -9.50 1.22
N ASN A 85 22.76 -10.82 1.29
CA ASN A 85 21.83 -11.65 0.51
C ASN A 85 20.42 -11.59 1.11
N GLU A 86 20.29 -11.68 2.43
CA GLU A 86 19.00 -11.56 3.12
C GLU A 86 18.36 -10.20 2.89
N MET A 87 19.16 -9.11 2.96
CA MET A 87 18.68 -7.77 2.64
C MET A 87 18.17 -7.67 1.20
N ASN A 88 18.90 -8.27 0.25
CA ASN A 88 18.51 -8.26 -1.15
C ASN A 88 17.21 -9.07 -1.39
N ASP A 89 17.04 -10.20 -0.70
CA ASP A 89 15.84 -11.01 -0.80
C ASP A 89 14.63 -10.28 -0.21
N GLU A 90 14.78 -9.64 0.96
CA GLU A 90 13.73 -8.78 1.55
C GLU A 90 13.39 -7.60 0.65
N TYR A 91 14.40 -6.93 0.09
CA TYR A 91 14.23 -5.82 -0.85
C TYR A 91 13.40 -6.24 -2.05
N LEU A 92 13.77 -7.34 -2.71
CA LEU A 92 13.07 -7.84 -3.90
C LEU A 92 11.62 -8.24 -3.57
N ALA A 93 11.38 -8.87 -2.42
CA ALA A 93 10.04 -9.25 -1.99
C ALA A 93 9.14 -8.01 -1.75
N ARG A 94 9.68 -6.97 -1.10
CA ARG A 94 8.97 -5.71 -0.84
C ARG A 94 8.68 -4.94 -2.12
N MET A 95 9.68 -4.81 -3.01
CA MET A 95 9.49 -4.18 -4.32
C MET A 95 8.45 -4.92 -5.17
N ALA A 96 8.47 -6.26 -5.20
CA ALA A 96 7.48 -7.03 -5.93
C ALA A 96 6.04 -6.79 -5.39
N SER A 97 5.90 -6.70 -4.07
CA SER A 97 4.63 -6.40 -3.41
C SER A 97 4.14 -4.98 -3.75
N LEU A 98 5.04 -4.00 -3.68
CA LEU A 98 4.80 -2.61 -4.09
C LEU A 98 4.34 -2.51 -5.54
N GLU A 99 5.08 -3.12 -6.47
CA GLU A 99 4.75 -3.11 -7.89
C GLU A 99 3.39 -3.76 -8.17
N GLN A 100 3.07 -4.86 -7.48
CA GLN A 100 1.76 -5.49 -7.60
C GLN A 100 0.65 -4.56 -7.10
N PHE A 101 0.89 -3.87 -5.99
CA PHE A 101 -0.06 -2.93 -5.42
C PHE A 101 -0.26 -1.71 -6.33
N ILE A 102 0.82 -1.12 -6.87
CA ILE A 102 0.78 -0.04 -7.86
C ILE A 102 -0.05 -0.44 -9.08
N ARG A 103 0.20 -1.62 -9.66
CA ARG A 103 -0.60 -2.12 -10.79
C ARG A 103 -2.08 -2.27 -10.46
N TYR A 104 -2.39 -2.66 -9.22
CA TYR A 104 -3.76 -2.73 -8.75
C TYR A 104 -4.39 -1.33 -8.66
N LEU A 105 -3.70 -0.34 -8.08
CA LEU A 105 -4.18 1.04 -8.01
C LEU A 105 -4.34 1.67 -9.41
N ASP A 106 -3.38 1.46 -10.30
CA ASP A 106 -3.47 1.88 -11.71
C ASP A 106 -4.71 1.30 -12.38
N HIS A 107 -5.01 0.02 -12.14
CA HIS A 107 -6.22 -0.62 -12.63
C HIS A 107 -7.48 0.08 -12.09
N LEU A 108 -7.53 0.40 -10.79
CA LEU A 108 -8.65 1.14 -10.19
C LEU A 108 -8.79 2.55 -10.80
N ILE A 109 -7.69 3.27 -10.98
CA ILE A 109 -7.66 4.60 -11.60
C ILE A 109 -8.17 4.53 -13.05
N ALA A 110 -7.80 3.49 -13.79
CA ALA A 110 -8.24 3.27 -15.17
C ALA A 110 -9.73 2.91 -15.27
N LEU A 111 -10.27 2.14 -14.31
CA LEU A 111 -11.71 1.86 -14.24
C LEU A 111 -12.54 3.13 -14.05
N ASN A 112 -12.01 4.09 -13.28
CA ASN A 112 -12.57 5.43 -13.08
C ASN A 112 -14.07 5.44 -12.73
N LYS A 113 -14.47 4.50 -11.86
CA LYS A 113 -15.83 4.35 -11.33
C LYS A 113 -15.76 4.06 -9.83
N PRO A 114 -16.71 4.55 -9.02
CA PRO A 114 -16.83 4.15 -7.62
C PRO A 114 -16.96 2.63 -7.48
N ILE A 115 -16.21 2.06 -6.54
CA ILE A 115 -16.34 0.67 -6.13
C ILE A 115 -17.10 0.64 -4.82
N GLU A 116 -18.33 0.15 -4.90
CA GLU A 116 -19.25 0.10 -3.78
C GLU A 116 -19.58 -1.35 -3.45
N VAL A 117 -19.95 -1.61 -2.20
CA VAL A 117 -20.43 -2.91 -1.74
C VAL A 117 -21.75 -2.75 -1.02
N GLU A 118 -22.51 -3.83 -0.94
CA GLU A 118 -23.72 -3.87 -0.13
C GLU A 118 -23.33 -3.83 1.36
N LEU A 119 -23.78 -2.80 2.06
CA LEU A 119 -23.57 -2.65 3.50
C LEU A 119 -24.59 -3.52 4.25
N LYS A 120 -24.13 -4.24 5.27
CA LYS A 120 -24.99 -5.02 6.15
C LYS A 120 -25.21 -4.28 7.45
N GLU A 121 -26.47 -4.16 7.85
CA GLU A 121 -26.82 -3.66 9.18
C GLU A 121 -26.44 -4.72 10.24
N THR A 122 -25.86 -4.29 11.35
CA THR A 122 -25.66 -5.18 12.51
C THR A 122 -27.01 -5.53 13.10
N ALA A 123 -27.30 -6.82 13.28
CA ALA A 123 -28.52 -7.27 13.95
C ALA A 123 -28.56 -6.68 15.39
N ALA A 124 -29.62 -5.91 15.67
CA ALA A 124 -29.87 -5.28 16.97
C ALA A 124 -30.03 -6.29 18.11
#